data_AF-M0MPD0-F1
#
_entry.id   AF-M0MPD0-F1
#
_cell.length_a   1.000
_cell.length_b   1.000
_cell.length_c   1.000
_cell.angle_alpha   90.00
_cell.angle_beta   90.00
_cell.angle_gamma   90.00
#
_symmetry.space_group_name_H-M   'P 1'
#
loop_
_entity.id
_entity.type
_entity.pdbx_description
1 polymer ?
#
loop_
_entity_poly.entity_id
_entity_poly.type
_entity_poly.pdbx_seq_one_letter_code
_entity_poly.pdbx_strand_id
1 'polypeptide(L)'
;MSEYELHRPRFSATTRNNWEFPSEAGIDTDDLSAVADRFLLSKSGFDDPDSFEDLALPVVTDRGELSYNALWAAKRGPYGVEGIADLDDETRADVEALIDELGHEQFEGFDDVRLPGTWSDEERAVMATGDGGRNNDDNDGSGIISVGHAIPSSTRAAVGLLFLAGTSVAIDRLRR
;
A
#
# COMPACT_ATOMS: atom_id res chain seq x y z
N MET A 1 -9.38 -13.76 21.11
CA MET A 1 -10.22 -14.26 20.01
C MET A 1 -10.96 -13.05 19.51
N SER A 2 -10.39 -12.48 18.47
CA SER A 2 -10.93 -11.36 17.73
C SER A 2 -12.26 -11.79 17.13
N GLU A 3 -13.09 -10.80 16.82
CA GLU A 3 -14.34 -11.05 16.10
C GLU A 3 -14.07 -11.33 14.61
N TYR A 4 -12.82 -11.27 14.16
CA TYR A 4 -12.46 -11.48 12.77
C TYR A 4 -12.07 -12.92 12.48
N GLU A 5 -12.62 -13.45 11.41
CA GLU A 5 -12.14 -14.66 10.76
C GLU A 5 -11.11 -14.33 9.68
N LEU A 6 -10.06 -15.14 9.61
CA LEU A 6 -9.05 -15.10 8.57
C LEU A 6 -9.38 -16.11 7.46
N HIS A 7 -9.30 -15.66 6.22
CA HIS A 7 -9.50 -16.48 5.03
C HIS A 7 -8.33 -16.33 4.04
N ARG A 8 -8.02 -17.41 3.33
CA ARG A 8 -7.09 -17.35 2.19
C ARG A 8 -7.87 -17.03 0.92
N PRO A 9 -7.60 -15.88 0.27
CA PRO A 9 -8.38 -15.37 -0.84
C PRO A 9 -8.24 -16.25 -2.08
N ARG A 10 -9.26 -16.21 -2.93
CA ARG A 10 -9.26 -16.91 -4.22
C ARG A 10 -8.95 -15.95 -5.36
N PHE A 11 -8.01 -16.33 -6.21
CA PHE A 11 -7.60 -15.54 -7.36
C PHE A 11 -7.26 -16.43 -8.55
N SER A 12 -7.37 -15.88 -9.76
CA SER A 12 -7.09 -16.59 -11.01
C SER A 12 -5.80 -16.15 -11.69
N ALA A 13 -5.25 -14.99 -11.30
CA ALA A 13 -4.04 -14.40 -11.84
C ALA A 13 -3.39 -13.45 -10.82
N THR A 14 -2.27 -12.84 -11.19
CA THR A 14 -1.51 -11.91 -10.34
C THR A 14 -1.24 -10.62 -11.10
N THR A 15 -1.13 -9.49 -10.39
CA THR A 15 -0.89 -8.18 -10.99
C THR A 15 -0.01 -7.28 -10.13
N ARG A 16 0.77 -6.42 -10.79
CA ARG A 16 1.54 -5.32 -10.19
C ARG A 16 0.98 -3.95 -10.56
N ASN A 17 -0.19 -3.92 -11.21
CA ASN A 17 -0.85 -2.69 -11.64
C ASN A 17 -1.25 -1.81 -10.46
N ASN A 18 -1.54 -0.53 -10.73
CA ASN A 18 -2.08 0.37 -9.73
C ASN A 18 -3.32 -0.24 -9.07
N TRP A 19 -3.40 -0.10 -7.76
CA TRP A 19 -4.48 -0.64 -6.96
C TRP A 19 -5.13 0.50 -6.20
N GLU A 20 -6.46 0.49 -6.20
CA GLU A 20 -7.29 1.42 -5.46
C GLU A 20 -8.13 0.62 -4.47
N PHE A 21 -8.31 1.18 -3.28
CA PHE A 21 -9.13 0.54 -2.26
C PHE A 21 -10.57 0.43 -2.78
N PRO A 22 -11.19 -0.76 -2.77
CA PRO A 22 -12.54 -0.95 -3.29
C PRO A 22 -13.56 -0.20 -2.44
N SER A 23 -14.52 0.43 -3.11
CA SER A 23 -15.66 1.10 -2.49
C SER A 23 -16.95 0.32 -2.75
N GLU A 24 -17.88 0.36 -1.80
CA GLU A 24 -19.21 -0.28 -1.92
C GLU A 24 -19.95 0.11 -3.21
N ALA A 25 -19.81 1.36 -3.67
CA ALA A 25 -20.48 1.86 -4.87
C ALA A 25 -20.17 1.09 -6.18
N GLY A 26 -19.14 0.25 -6.19
CA GLY A 26 -18.77 -0.61 -7.32
C GLY A 26 -19.03 -2.10 -7.10
N ILE A 27 -19.75 -2.46 -6.03
CA ILE A 27 -19.94 -3.84 -5.60
C ILE A 27 -21.42 -4.19 -5.67
N ASP A 28 -21.69 -5.39 -6.19
CA ASP A 28 -23.03 -5.96 -6.15
C ASP A 28 -23.30 -6.46 -4.73
N THR A 29 -23.99 -5.64 -3.93
CA THR A 29 -24.32 -5.95 -2.53
C THR A 29 -25.35 -7.06 -2.40
N ASP A 30 -25.97 -7.51 -3.50
CA ASP A 30 -26.86 -8.66 -3.50
C ASP A 30 -26.08 -10.00 -3.47
N ASP A 31 -24.76 -10.00 -3.73
CA ASP A 31 -23.89 -11.17 -3.63
C ASP A 31 -22.55 -10.83 -2.96
N LEU A 32 -22.61 -10.46 -1.68
CA LEU A 32 -21.42 -10.15 -0.89
C LEU A 32 -20.51 -11.37 -0.68
N SER A 33 -21.05 -12.59 -0.74
CA SER A 33 -20.26 -13.83 -0.60
C SER A 33 -19.18 -13.96 -1.68
N ALA A 34 -19.55 -13.67 -2.95
CA ALA A 34 -18.61 -13.68 -4.06
C ALA A 34 -17.56 -12.55 -3.98
N VAL A 35 -17.88 -11.49 -3.25
CA VAL A 35 -16.98 -10.35 -3.02
C VAL A 35 -16.05 -10.64 -1.84
N ALA A 36 -16.52 -11.34 -0.81
CA ALA A 36 -15.77 -11.68 0.40
C ALA A 36 -14.51 -12.51 0.09
N ASP A 37 -14.55 -13.38 -0.92
CA ASP A 37 -13.39 -14.16 -1.42
C ASP A 37 -12.17 -13.29 -1.80
N ARG A 38 -12.35 -11.97 -1.97
CA ARG A 38 -11.30 -11.01 -2.32
C ARG A 38 -10.58 -10.40 -1.11
N PHE A 39 -11.14 -10.61 0.09
CA PHE A 39 -10.70 -10.03 1.35
C PHE A 39 -10.02 -11.09 2.22
N LEU A 40 -9.13 -10.64 3.12
CA LEU A 40 -8.46 -11.56 4.06
C LEU A 40 -9.21 -11.72 5.37
N LEU A 41 -9.98 -10.70 5.78
CA LEU A 41 -10.64 -10.65 7.08
C LEU A 41 -12.13 -10.36 6.94
N SER A 42 -12.93 -10.98 7.80
CA SER A 42 -14.35 -10.68 7.96
C SER A 42 -14.77 -10.73 9.42
N LYS A 43 -15.55 -9.75 9.90
CA LYS A 43 -16.15 -9.79 11.25
C LYS A 43 -17.34 -10.74 11.36
N SER A 44 -18.08 -10.91 10.28
CA SER A 44 -19.33 -11.70 10.26
C SER A 44 -19.15 -13.08 9.60
N GLY A 45 -17.95 -13.36 9.07
CA GLY A 45 -17.65 -14.57 8.28
C GLY A 45 -17.74 -14.33 6.76
N PHE A 46 -17.37 -15.34 5.97
CA PHE A 46 -17.22 -15.23 4.51
C PHE A 46 -18.38 -15.85 3.71
N ASP A 47 -19.11 -16.80 4.28
CA ASP A 47 -20.20 -17.50 3.58
C ASP A 47 -21.45 -16.62 3.41
N ASP A 48 -21.72 -15.73 4.37
CA ASP A 48 -22.86 -14.80 4.35
C ASP A 48 -22.51 -13.56 5.20
N PRO A 49 -21.66 -12.66 4.68
CA PRO A 49 -21.28 -11.45 5.42
C PRO A 49 -22.47 -10.50 5.58
N ASP A 50 -22.63 -9.95 6.79
CA ASP A 50 -23.77 -9.08 7.13
C ASP A 50 -23.70 -7.74 6.37
N SER A 51 -22.50 -7.22 6.15
CA SER A 51 -22.27 -5.97 5.43
C SER A 51 -20.90 -5.92 4.73
N PHE A 52 -20.75 -5.02 3.77
CA PHE A 52 -19.45 -4.76 3.13
C PHE A 52 -18.42 -4.19 4.13
N GLU A 53 -18.87 -3.46 5.16
CA GLU A 53 -18.01 -2.86 6.18
C GLU A 53 -17.36 -3.91 7.12
N ASP A 54 -17.91 -5.12 7.17
CA ASP A 54 -17.35 -6.23 7.94
C ASP A 54 -16.14 -6.87 7.27
N LEU A 55 -15.97 -6.64 5.97
CA LEU A 55 -14.86 -7.16 5.17
C LEU A 55 -13.66 -6.22 5.21
N ALA A 56 -12.49 -6.76 5.53
CA ALA A 56 -11.25 -6.00 5.66
C ALA A 56 -10.09 -6.63 4.88
N LEU A 57 -9.13 -5.76 4.51
CA LEU A 57 -7.95 -6.11 3.72
C LEU A 57 -8.27 -6.74 2.35
N PRO A 58 -8.82 -5.94 1.40
CA PRO A 58 -8.98 -6.38 0.03
C PRO A 58 -7.62 -6.55 -0.63
N VAL A 59 -7.31 -7.77 -1.07
CA VAL A 59 -6.03 -8.08 -1.73
C VAL A 59 -6.19 -8.57 -3.17
N VAL A 60 -7.41 -8.92 -3.56
CA VAL A 60 -7.77 -9.30 -4.93
C VAL A 60 -8.55 -8.18 -5.60
N THR A 61 -8.24 -7.93 -6.87
CA THR A 61 -8.92 -6.94 -7.70
C THR A 61 -10.34 -7.36 -8.07
N ASP A 62 -11.13 -6.43 -8.61
CA ASP A 62 -12.44 -6.69 -9.23
C ASP A 62 -12.38 -7.72 -10.38
N ARG A 63 -11.21 -7.87 -11.01
CA ARG A 63 -10.91 -8.85 -12.06
C ARG A 63 -10.51 -10.23 -11.53
N GLY A 64 -10.42 -10.42 -10.22
CA GLY A 64 -9.98 -11.68 -9.63
C GLY A 64 -8.47 -11.91 -9.69
N GLU A 65 -7.67 -10.84 -9.82
CA GLU A 65 -6.21 -10.88 -9.81
C GLU A 65 -5.69 -10.51 -8.42
N LEU A 66 -4.79 -11.31 -7.84
CA LEU A 66 -4.07 -10.96 -6.61
C LEU A 66 -3.15 -9.78 -6.91
N SER A 67 -3.22 -8.72 -6.11
CA SER A 67 -2.46 -7.49 -6.35
C SER A 67 -1.28 -7.36 -5.39
N TYR A 68 -0.08 -7.18 -5.96
CA TYR A 68 1.12 -6.85 -5.21
C TYR A 68 0.95 -5.60 -4.34
N ASN A 69 0.38 -4.55 -4.94
CA ASN A 69 0.19 -3.26 -4.27
C ASN A 69 -0.86 -3.35 -3.16
N ALA A 70 -1.86 -4.22 -3.33
CA ALA A 70 -2.87 -4.46 -2.31
C ALA A 70 -2.30 -5.21 -1.11
N LEU A 71 -1.51 -6.27 -1.33
CA LEU A 71 -0.80 -6.97 -0.26
C LEU A 71 0.15 -6.04 0.50
N TRP A 72 0.89 -5.19 -0.22
CA TRP A 72 1.76 -4.20 0.40
C TRP A 72 0.98 -3.16 1.22
N ALA A 73 -0.16 -2.68 0.71
CA ALA A 73 -1.05 -1.78 1.44
C ALA A 73 -1.70 -2.46 2.65
N ALA A 74 -2.04 -3.75 2.56
CA ALA A 74 -2.56 -4.53 3.67
C ALA A 74 -1.52 -4.73 4.78
N LYS A 75 -0.23 -4.83 4.43
CA LYS A 75 0.86 -4.96 5.41
C LYS A 75 1.27 -3.63 6.03
N ARG A 76 1.39 -2.56 5.23
CA ARG A 76 2.07 -1.30 5.64
C ARG A 76 1.32 -0.02 5.30
N GLY A 77 0.18 -0.14 4.64
CA GLY A 77 -0.62 1.00 4.20
C GLY A 77 -1.50 1.60 5.29
N PRO A 78 -2.15 2.74 5.00
CA PRO A 78 -3.08 3.40 5.92
C PRO A 78 -4.33 2.57 6.22
N TYR A 79 -4.62 1.56 5.40
CA TYR A 79 -5.70 0.59 5.56
C TYR A 79 -5.16 -0.81 5.88
N GLY A 80 -3.93 -0.89 6.37
CA GLY A 80 -3.26 -2.14 6.70
C GLY A 80 -3.78 -2.78 7.99
N VAL A 81 -3.27 -3.97 8.29
CA VAL A 81 -3.66 -4.79 9.45
C VAL A 81 -3.54 -4.03 10.78
N GLU A 82 -2.56 -3.12 10.90
CA GLU A 82 -2.36 -2.24 12.05
C GLU A 82 -3.49 -1.22 12.27
N GLY A 83 -4.22 -0.86 11.20
CA GLY A 83 -5.34 0.07 11.25
C GLY A 83 -6.66 -0.56 11.68
N ILE A 84 -6.71 -1.89 11.82
CA ILE A 84 -7.94 -2.63 12.13
C ILE A 84 -8.17 -2.60 13.65
N ALA A 85 -9.24 -1.90 14.04
CA ALA A 85 -9.69 -1.87 15.42
C ALA A 85 -10.12 -3.28 15.88
N ASP A 86 -9.81 -3.58 17.14
CA ASP A 86 -10.23 -4.80 17.84
C ASP A 86 -9.69 -6.12 17.25
N LEU A 87 -8.65 -6.05 16.41
CA LEU A 87 -7.88 -7.22 15.98
C LEU A 87 -6.90 -7.63 17.09
N ASP A 88 -6.95 -8.89 17.53
CA ASP A 88 -6.01 -9.39 18.52
C ASP A 88 -4.63 -9.69 17.91
N ASP A 89 -3.60 -9.73 18.77
CA ASP A 89 -2.21 -9.86 18.34
C ASP A 89 -1.93 -11.18 17.62
N GLU A 90 -2.65 -12.24 17.97
CA GLU A 90 -2.55 -13.57 17.34
C GLU A 90 -3.09 -13.52 15.90
N THR A 91 -4.32 -13.02 15.72
CA THR A 91 -4.95 -12.86 14.41
C THR A 91 -4.14 -11.90 13.53
N ARG A 92 -3.59 -10.82 14.12
CA ARG A 92 -2.70 -9.89 13.41
C ARG A 92 -1.46 -10.62 12.87
N ALA A 93 -0.79 -11.39 13.70
CA ALA A 93 0.40 -12.14 13.29
C ALA A 93 0.07 -13.16 12.17
N ASP A 94 -1.08 -13.84 12.27
CA ASP A 94 -1.52 -14.80 11.25
C ASP A 94 -1.83 -14.11 9.91
N VAL A 95 -2.44 -12.92 9.94
CA VAL A 95 -2.70 -12.11 8.75
C VAL A 95 -1.39 -11.66 8.09
N GLU A 96 -0.44 -11.17 8.88
CA GLU A 96 0.88 -10.77 8.35
C GLU A 96 1.61 -11.94 7.72
N ALA A 97 1.59 -13.09 8.39
CA ALA A 97 2.19 -14.32 7.87
C ALA A 97 1.54 -14.75 6.55
N LEU A 98 0.19 -14.66 6.45
CA LEU A 98 -0.53 -14.97 5.22
C LEU A 98 -0.20 -13.99 4.08
N ILE A 99 -0.09 -12.70 4.37
CA ILE A 99 0.30 -11.69 3.38
C ILE A 99 1.71 -11.98 2.85
N ASP A 100 2.65 -12.33 3.74
CA ASP A 100 4.01 -12.65 3.36
C ASP A 100 4.09 -13.94 2.56
N GLU A 101 3.35 -14.96 2.96
CA GLU A 101 3.24 -16.20 2.21
C GLU A 101 2.72 -15.94 0.79
N LEU A 102 1.56 -15.28 0.64
CA LEU A 102 0.98 -14.95 -0.66
C LEU A 102 1.92 -14.08 -1.49
N GLY A 103 2.57 -13.11 -0.85
CA GLY A 103 3.54 -12.22 -1.46
C GLY A 103 4.73 -12.99 -2.04
N HIS A 104 5.36 -13.85 -1.25
CA HIS A 104 6.52 -14.64 -1.65
C HIS A 104 6.19 -15.75 -2.65
N GLU A 105 5.03 -16.39 -2.52
CA GLU A 105 4.58 -17.42 -3.45
C GLU A 105 4.32 -16.85 -4.85
N GLN A 106 3.75 -15.65 -4.93
CA GLN A 106 3.23 -15.12 -6.18
C GLN A 106 4.09 -14.02 -6.79
N PHE A 107 4.96 -13.37 -6.00
CA PHE A 107 5.78 -12.25 -6.44
C PHE A 107 7.24 -12.37 -6.00
N GLU A 108 8.13 -12.48 -6.99
CA GLU A 108 9.57 -12.37 -6.75
C GLU A 108 9.91 -10.99 -6.16
N GLY A 109 10.70 -10.99 -5.08
CA GLY A 109 11.15 -9.77 -4.41
C GLY A 109 10.05 -9.07 -3.62
N PHE A 110 9.08 -9.80 -3.05
CA PHE A 110 7.98 -9.19 -2.30
C PHE A 110 8.43 -8.25 -1.18
N ASP A 111 9.46 -8.62 -0.43
CA ASP A 111 10.06 -7.79 0.63
C ASP A 111 11.01 -6.70 0.13
N ASP A 112 11.36 -6.70 -1.16
CA ASP A 112 12.45 -5.88 -1.69
C ASP A 112 12.04 -4.39 -1.89
N VAL A 113 10.80 -4.04 -1.54
CA VAL A 113 10.36 -2.64 -1.46
C VAL A 113 10.90 -1.99 -0.20
N ARG A 114 12.11 -1.44 -0.35
CA ARG A 114 12.72 -0.50 0.59
C ARG A 114 12.05 0.86 0.52
N LEU A 115 11.44 1.27 1.63
CA LEU A 115 11.00 2.66 1.80
C LEU A 115 12.23 3.58 1.89
N PRO A 116 12.22 4.77 1.26
CA PRO A 116 13.27 5.76 1.48
C PRO A 116 13.26 6.16 2.96
N GLY A 117 14.24 5.70 3.73
CA GLY A 117 14.41 6.02 5.15
C GLY A 117 14.66 4.84 6.09
N THR A 118 14.44 3.59 5.65
CA THR A 118 14.66 2.38 6.47
C THR A 118 16.04 1.77 6.24
N TRP A 119 17.07 2.59 6.07
CA TRP A 119 18.42 2.12 5.85
C TRP A 119 18.96 1.55 7.16
N SER A 120 19.55 0.36 7.13
CA SER A 120 20.28 -0.19 8.26
C SER A 120 21.42 0.76 8.65
N ASP A 121 21.78 0.81 9.94
CA ASP A 121 22.90 1.64 10.44
C ASP A 121 24.21 1.36 9.69
N GLU A 122 24.39 0.14 9.21
CA GLU A 122 25.53 -0.29 8.41
C GLU A 122 25.58 0.40 7.03
N GLU A 123 24.45 0.55 6.33
CA GLU A 123 24.42 1.19 5.01
C GLU A 123 24.51 2.72 5.09
N ARG A 124 24.02 3.30 6.20
CA ARG A 124 24.30 4.70 6.53
C ARG A 124 25.79 4.97 6.70
N ALA A 125 26.54 4.04 7.30
CA ALA A 125 27.99 4.19 7.47
C ALA A 125 28.75 4.14 6.14
N VAL A 126 28.31 3.31 5.17
CA VAL A 126 28.94 3.21 3.84
C VAL A 126 28.73 4.47 3.00
N MET A 127 27.54 5.10 3.08
CA MET A 127 27.27 6.38 2.40
C MET A 127 27.95 7.57 3.09
N ALA A 128 28.07 7.55 4.42
CA ALA A 128 28.77 8.59 5.18
C ALA A 128 30.29 8.57 5.00
N THR A 129 30.86 7.47 4.49
CA THR A 129 32.31 7.34 4.23
C THR A 129 32.70 7.57 2.76
N GLY A 130 31.75 7.91 1.89
CA GLY A 130 31.97 8.09 0.45
C GLY A 130 32.56 9.43 0.00
N ASP A 131 32.62 10.46 0.85
CA ASP A 131 33.14 11.78 0.47
C ASP A 131 33.99 12.40 1.59
N GLY A 132 35.31 12.38 1.42
CA GLY A 132 36.22 13.02 2.40
C GLY A 132 37.66 12.53 2.35
N GLY A 133 38.24 12.33 1.16
CA GLY A 133 39.61 11.80 1.03
C GLY A 133 40.36 12.29 -0.20
N ARG A 134 40.33 13.60 -0.51
CA ARG A 134 41.27 14.21 -1.45
C ARG A 134 41.98 15.37 -0.77
N ASN A 135 43.19 15.13 -0.29
CA ASN A 135 44.18 16.18 -0.05
C ASN A 135 45.53 15.73 -0.62
N ASN A 136 45.91 16.44 -1.68
CA ASN A 136 47.24 16.87 -2.11
C ASN A 136 48.37 15.85 -2.18
N ASP A 137 48.84 15.57 -3.40
CA ASP A 137 50.20 15.94 -3.77
C ASP A 137 50.38 16.00 -5.30
N ASP A 138 50.81 17.18 -5.76
CA ASP A 138 51.73 17.48 -6.85
C ASP A 138 51.48 17.06 -8.32
N ASN A 139 51.10 18.11 -9.07
CA ASN A 139 51.93 18.75 -10.12
C ASN A 139 51.52 18.63 -11.60
N ASP A 140 51.57 19.83 -12.20
CA ASP A 140 51.77 20.21 -13.59
C ASP A 140 50.60 20.15 -14.61
N GLY A 141 50.27 21.34 -15.11
CA GLY A 141 50.32 21.55 -16.56
C GLY A 141 49.01 21.84 -17.27
N SER A 142 48.67 23.14 -17.34
CA SER A 142 47.99 23.80 -18.46
C SER A 142 46.54 23.43 -18.81
N GLY A 143 45.70 24.46 -18.77
CA GLY A 143 44.79 24.70 -19.90
C GLY A 143 43.32 24.93 -19.54
N ILE A 144 42.92 26.18 -19.76
CA ILE A 144 41.60 26.68 -20.13
C ILE A 144 40.50 26.78 -19.04
N ILE A 145 40.14 28.04 -18.83
CA ILE A 145 39.00 28.54 -18.08
C ILE A 145 37.75 28.34 -18.95
N SER A 146 36.67 27.80 -18.40
CA SER A 146 35.34 28.32 -18.76
C SER A 146 34.39 28.20 -17.58
N VAL A 147 34.01 29.38 -17.09
CA VAL A 147 32.98 29.63 -16.09
C VAL A 147 31.64 29.16 -16.64
N GLY A 148 30.95 28.34 -15.84
CA GLY A 148 29.59 27.88 -16.11
C GLY A 148 28.86 27.60 -14.81
N HIS A 149 28.69 28.62 -13.96
CA HIS A 149 27.67 28.61 -12.93
C HIS A 149 26.31 28.73 -13.63
N ALA A 150 25.52 27.66 -13.63
CA ALA A 150 24.10 27.70 -13.95
C ALA A 150 23.39 26.53 -13.25
N ILE A 151 23.03 26.77 -11.99
CA ILE A 151 21.85 26.17 -11.40
C ILE A 151 20.72 27.16 -11.71
N PRO A 152 19.80 26.82 -12.62
CA PRO A 152 18.38 26.77 -12.23
C PRO A 152 17.68 25.58 -12.92
N SER A 153 16.70 24.90 -12.33
CA SER A 153 15.43 25.49 -11.93
C SER A 153 14.73 24.65 -10.86
N SER A 154 14.35 25.30 -9.76
CA SER A 154 13.18 24.88 -8.99
C SER A 154 11.95 25.03 -9.88
N THR A 155 11.37 23.90 -10.31
CA THR A 155 9.95 23.88 -10.65
C THR A 155 9.22 23.28 -9.46
N ARG A 156 8.66 24.20 -8.66
CA ARG A 156 7.59 23.92 -7.70
C ARG A 156 6.51 23.08 -8.40
N ALA A 157 6.28 21.86 -7.94
CA ALA A 157 4.99 21.21 -8.05
C ALA A 157 4.33 21.28 -6.65
N ALA A 158 3.70 22.42 -6.38
CA ALA A 158 2.71 22.50 -5.31
C ALA A 158 1.46 21.81 -5.84
N VAL A 159 1.30 20.52 -5.52
CA VAL A 159 0.02 19.81 -5.75
C VAL A 159 -0.86 20.15 -4.56
N GLY A 160 -1.73 21.14 -4.77
CA GLY A 160 -2.75 21.53 -3.80
C GLY A 160 -3.80 20.44 -3.64
N LEU A 161 -4.00 20.02 -2.40
CA LEU A 161 -5.18 19.30 -1.92
C LEU A 161 -6.43 20.13 -2.21
N LEU A 162 -7.28 19.64 -3.11
CA LEU A 162 -8.61 20.20 -3.34
C LEU A 162 -9.63 19.34 -2.60
N PHE A 163 -9.94 19.74 -1.38
CA PHE A 163 -11.11 19.25 -0.64
C PHE A 163 -12.37 19.75 -1.36
N LEU A 164 -13.12 18.83 -1.99
CA LEU A 164 -14.45 19.14 -2.49
C LEU A 164 -15.48 18.81 -1.40
N ALA A 165 -15.85 19.82 -0.62
CA ALA A 165 -17.07 19.78 0.18
C ALA A 165 -18.27 19.99 -0.74
N GLY A 166 -19.15 19.00 -0.83
CA GLY A 166 -20.36 19.01 -1.65
C GLY A 166 -21.59 18.60 -0.85
N THR A 167 -22.18 19.59 -0.18
CA THR A 167 -23.55 19.73 0.35
C THR A 167 -24.56 18.60 0.16
N SER A 168 -25.16 18.22 1.30
CA SER A 168 -26.40 17.47 1.47
C SER A 168 -27.55 17.95 0.58
N VAL A 169 -28.30 17.02 0.00
CA VAL A 169 -29.70 17.22 -0.39
C VAL A 169 -30.51 16.05 0.17
N ALA A 170 -31.27 16.34 1.23
CA ALA A 170 -32.36 15.51 1.68
C ALA A 170 -33.48 15.52 0.63
N ILE A 171 -33.97 14.35 0.24
CA ILE A 171 -35.28 14.20 -0.38
C ILE A 171 -36.09 13.28 0.53
N ASP A 172 -36.71 13.92 1.52
CA ASP A 172 -37.98 13.47 2.07
C ASP A 172 -39.06 13.74 1.01
N ARG A 173 -39.81 12.71 0.60
CA ARG A 173 -41.23 12.86 0.28
C ARG A 173 -41.97 11.52 0.26
N LEU A 174 -42.72 11.35 1.34
CA LEU A 174 -44.04 10.72 1.41
C LEU A 174 -44.93 10.96 0.17
N ARG A 175 -45.58 9.87 -0.31
CA ARG A 175 -46.97 9.73 -0.81
C ARG A 175 -47.01 8.48 -1.72
N ARG A 176 -47.97 7.57 -1.68
CA ARG A 176 -49.23 7.37 -0.94
C ARG A 176 -49.67 5.94 -1.26
#